data_AF-A0AAD8PPL6-F1
#
_entry.id   AF-A0AAD8PPL6-F1
#
_cell.length_a   1.000
_cell.length_b   1.000
_cell.length_c   1.000
_cell.angle_alpha   90.00
_cell.angle_beta   90.00
_cell.angle_gamma   90.00
#
_symmetry.space_group_name_H-M   'P 1'
#
loop_
_entity.id
_entity.type
_entity.pdbx_description
1 polymer ?
#
loop_
_entity_poly.entity_id
_entity_poly.type
_entity_poly.pdbx_seq_one_letter_code
_entity_poly.pdbx_strand_id
1 'polypeptide(L)' 'MLARAAARAVPQTRTVVARRGFQTTRAQMSSPYHYPEGPYSNIPFNPKSKWFGAGFWTYSAVGFFTPFGIAVWQSNKPKV' A
#
# COMPACT_ATOMS: atom_id res chain seq x y z
N MET A 1 17.72 -32.32 -28.42
CA MET A 1 16.32 -31.88 -28.43
C MET A 1 15.72 -31.84 -27.01
N LEU A 2 16.29 -31.03 -26.09
CA LEU A 2 15.85 -30.98 -24.68
C LEU A 2 15.27 -29.61 -24.26
N ALA A 3 15.21 -28.62 -25.16
CA ALA A 3 14.74 -27.27 -24.84
C ALA A 3 13.23 -27.05 -25.05
N ARG A 4 12.54 -27.93 -25.81
CA ARG A 4 11.09 -27.75 -26.11
C ARG A 4 10.15 -28.38 -25.09
N ALA A 5 10.61 -29.32 -24.26
CA ALA A 5 9.76 -29.97 -23.26
C ALA A 5 9.51 -29.08 -22.02
N ALA A 6 10.48 -28.26 -21.62
CA ALA A 6 10.36 -27.39 -20.45
C ALA A 6 9.35 -26.24 -20.63
N ALA A 7 9.08 -25.82 -21.86
CA ALA A 7 8.13 -24.74 -22.14
C ALA A 7 6.65 -25.15 -21.99
N ARG A 8 6.34 -26.46 -21.94
CA ARG A 8 4.97 -26.97 -21.73
C ARG A 8 4.60 -27.23 -20.27
N ALA A 9 5.59 -27.22 -19.37
CA ALA A 9 5.39 -27.43 -17.94
C ALA A 9 5.30 -26.12 -17.14
N VAL A 10 5.28 -24.96 -17.81
CA VAL A 10 4.88 -23.71 -17.15
C VAL A 10 3.36 -23.74 -17.04
N PRO A 11 2.78 -23.76 -15.83
CA PRO A 11 1.33 -23.64 -15.70
C PRO A 11 0.92 -22.33 -16.37
N GLN A 12 0.18 -22.42 -17.48
CA GLN A 12 -0.55 -21.32 -18.11
C GLN A 12 -1.71 -20.86 -17.20
N THR A 13 -1.50 -20.81 -15.89
CA THR A 13 -2.49 -20.50 -14.86
C THR A 13 -2.44 -19.03 -14.45
N ARG A 14 -1.69 -18.19 -15.17
CA ARG A 14 -1.71 -16.73 -14.95
C ARG A 14 -3.01 -16.07 -15.42
N THR A 15 -3.74 -16.70 -16.34
CA THR A 15 -4.97 -16.14 -16.93
C THR A 15 -6.24 -16.51 -16.17
N VAL A 16 -6.22 -17.58 -15.37
CA VAL A 16 -7.42 -18.04 -14.63
C VAL A 16 -7.65 -17.25 -13.34
N VAL A 17 -6.58 -16.77 -12.68
CA VAL A 17 -6.71 -15.94 -11.47
C VAL A 17 -7.23 -14.54 -11.81
N ALA A 18 -6.92 -14.01 -12.99
CA ALA A 18 -7.36 -12.68 -13.43
C ALA A 18 -8.89 -12.57 -13.68
N ARG A 19 -9.60 -13.70 -13.88
CA ARG A 19 -11.07 -13.70 -14.10
C ARG A 19 -11.89 -13.93 -12.84
N ARG A 20 -11.27 -14.33 -11.73
CA ARG A 20 -11.97 -14.29 -10.44
C ARG A 20 -11.95 -12.82 -10.07
N GLY A 21 -13.11 -12.17 -10.13
CA GLY A 21 -13.34 -10.81 -9.64
C GLY A 21 -13.08 -10.75 -8.14
N PHE A 22 -11.83 -10.97 -7.73
CA PHE A 22 -11.32 -10.82 -6.39
C PHE A 22 -11.28 -9.33 -6.11
N GLN A 23 -12.46 -8.80 -5.81
CA GLN A 23 -12.60 -7.49 -5.20
C GLN A 23 -12.07 -7.62 -3.77
N THR A 24 -11.03 -6.88 -3.42
CA THR A 24 -10.56 -6.77 -2.03
C THR A 24 -11.49 -5.90 -1.19
N THR A 25 -12.41 -5.18 -1.82
CA THR A 25 -13.38 -4.30 -1.18
C THR A 25 -14.74 -5.01 -1.07
N ARG A 26 -15.22 -5.18 0.17
CA ARG A 26 -16.62 -5.56 0.44
C ARG A 26 -17.52 -4.41 -0.04
N ALA A 27 -18.59 -4.72 -0.78
CA ALA A 27 -19.59 -3.71 -1.14
C ALA A 27 -20.19 -3.10 0.14
N GLN A 28 -20.04 -1.78 0.32
CA GLN A 28 -20.63 -1.05 1.44
C GLN A 28 -22.08 -0.67 1.11
N MET A 29 -22.97 -1.67 1.07
CA MET A 29 -24.38 -1.49 0.66
C MET A 29 -25.25 -0.74 1.69
N SER A 30 -24.69 -0.37 2.85
CA SER A 30 -25.43 0.24 3.96
C SER A 30 -25.36 1.76 4.02
N SER A 31 -24.54 2.41 3.19
CA SER A 31 -24.40 3.87 3.18
C SER A 31 -25.38 4.51 2.18
N PRO A 32 -26.19 5.50 2.60
CA PRO A 32 -26.99 6.32 1.66
C PRO A 32 -26.14 7.13 0.67
N TYR A 33 -24.84 7.31 0.97
CA TYR A 33 -23.89 8.04 0.12
C TYR A 33 -23.12 7.08 -0.80
N HIS A 34 -23.08 7.43 -2.10
CA HIS A 34 -22.27 6.75 -3.10
C HIS A 34 -20.82 7.22 -3.01
N TYR A 35 -19.92 6.35 -2.56
CA TYR A 35 -18.49 6.64 -2.53
C TYR A 35 -17.85 6.26 -3.87
N PRO A 36 -16.73 6.90 -4.23
CA PRO A 36 -15.97 6.49 -5.40
C PRO A 36 -15.56 5.01 -5.27
N GLU A 37 -15.75 4.25 -6.33
CA GLU A 37 -15.38 2.83 -6.39
C GLU A 37 -14.10 2.66 -7.21
N GLY A 38 -13.38 1.55 -6.96
CA GLY A 38 -12.20 1.14 -7.73
C GLY A 38 -10.84 1.41 -7.05
N PRO A 39 -9.73 1.18 -7.77
CA PRO A 39 -8.40 1.35 -7.19
C PRO A 39 -8.17 2.76 -6.64
N TYR A 40 -7.58 2.83 -5.45
CA TYR A 40 -7.27 4.07 -4.73
C TYR A 40 -8.45 4.83 -4.14
N SER A 41 -9.69 4.34 -4.28
CA SER A 41 -10.86 4.98 -3.65
C SER A 41 -11.03 4.62 -2.17
N ASN A 42 -10.30 3.61 -1.70
CA ASN A 42 -10.38 3.05 -0.35
C ASN A 42 -9.22 3.45 0.58
N ILE A 43 -8.39 4.43 0.17
CA ILE A 43 -7.25 4.91 0.94
C ILE A 43 -7.39 6.40 1.25
N PRO A 44 -6.99 6.85 2.45
CA PRO A 44 -7.18 8.23 2.89
C PRO A 44 -6.14 9.21 2.32
N PHE A 45 -5.39 8.82 1.28
CA PHE A 45 -4.33 9.64 0.68
C PHE A 45 -4.33 9.49 -0.84
N ASN A 46 -3.80 10.51 -1.54
CA ASN A 46 -3.75 10.53 -3.00
C ASN A 46 -2.38 10.03 -3.52
N PRO A 47 -2.27 8.78 -4.02
CA PRO A 47 -1.02 8.26 -4.57
C PRO A 47 -0.66 8.83 -5.95
N LYS A 48 -1.59 9.52 -6.63
CA LYS A 48 -1.38 10.12 -7.95
C LYS A 48 -0.83 11.55 -7.88
N SER A 49 -0.64 12.10 -6.67
CA SER A 49 -0.01 13.40 -6.50
C SER A 49 1.44 13.38 -7.01
N LYS A 50 1.87 14.43 -7.72
CA LYS A 50 3.28 14.61 -8.10
C LYS A 50 4.22 14.66 -6.89
N TRP A 51 3.68 14.95 -5.70
CA TRP A 51 4.39 15.00 -4.43
C TRP A 51 4.26 13.73 -3.60
N PHE A 52 3.62 12.67 -4.13
CA PHE A 52 3.37 11.45 -3.36
C PHE A 52 4.66 10.82 -2.81
N GLY A 53 5.71 10.72 -3.65
CA GLY A 53 6.99 10.16 -3.21
C GLY A 53 7.59 10.93 -2.05
N ALA A 54 7.64 12.26 -2.14
CA ALA A 54 8.14 13.11 -1.06
C ALA A 54 7.29 12.96 0.21
N GLY A 55 5.97 13.07 0.10
CA GLY A 55 5.06 12.96 1.25
C GLY A 55 5.11 11.61 1.94
N PHE A 56 5.17 10.51 1.17
CA PHE A 56 5.25 9.15 1.70
C PHE A 56 6.55 8.92 2.49
N TRP A 57 7.69 9.36 1.95
CA TRP A 57 8.97 9.25 2.65
C TRP A 57 9.04 10.15 3.87
N THR A 58 8.51 11.37 3.81
CA THR A 58 8.41 12.26 4.99
C THR A 58 7.56 11.63 6.08
N TYR A 59 6.37 11.11 5.77
CA TYR A 59 5.51 10.42 6.74
C TYR A 59 6.24 9.26 7.41
N SER A 60 6.90 8.41 6.61
CA SER A 60 7.63 7.25 7.11
C SER A 60 8.81 7.65 7.98
N ALA A 61 9.62 8.63 7.53
CA ALA A 61 10.78 9.13 8.27
C ALA A 61 10.36 9.77 9.60
N VAL A 62 9.34 10.62 9.61
CA VAL A 62 8.84 11.26 10.83
C VAL A 62 8.39 10.19 11.83
N GLY A 63 7.56 9.23 11.41
CA GLY A 63 7.10 8.17 12.31
C GLY A 63 8.25 7.32 12.86
N PHE A 64 9.21 6.95 12.01
CA PHE A 64 10.38 6.18 12.41
C PHE A 64 11.30 6.92 13.38
N PHE A 65 11.59 8.20 13.12
CA PHE A 65 12.55 8.99 13.91
C PHE A 65 11.95 9.67 15.14
N THR A 66 10.61 9.75 15.25
CA THR A 66 9.92 10.32 16.42
C THR A 66 10.45 9.81 17.76
N PRO A 67 10.55 8.48 18.03
CA PRO A 67 11.06 8.00 19.32
C PRO A 67 12.51 8.43 19.61
N PHE A 68 13.36 8.55 18.59
CA PHE A 68 14.75 8.99 18.75
C PHE A 68 14.83 10.49 19.08
N GLY A 69 14.04 11.31 18.40
CA GLY A 69 13.92 12.74 18.73
C GLY A 69 13.44 12.95 20.16
N ILE A 70 12.46 12.16 20.61
CA ILE A 70 11.99 12.15 22.00
C ILE A 70 13.13 11.74 22.94
N ALA A 71 13.88 10.68 22.65
CA ALA A 71 14.99 10.23 23.50
C ALA A 71 16.09 11.30 23.66
N VAL A 72 16.43 12.01 22.59
CA VAL A 72 17.37 13.13 22.62
C VAL A 72 16.83 14.25 23.50
N TRP A 73 15.56 14.62 23.34
CA TRP A 73 14.93 15.64 24.18
C TRP A 73 14.92 15.24 25.66
N GLN A 74 14.51 14.02 25.98
CA GLN A 74 14.47 13.51 27.36
C GLN A 74 15.87 13.47 28.00
N SER A 75 16.91 13.24 27.20
CA SER A 75 18.31 13.24 27.67
C SER A 75 18.86 14.64 27.96
N ASN A 76 18.43 15.65 27.18
CA ASN A 76 18.97 17.01 27.24
C ASN A 76 18.06 18.01 27.96
N LYS A 77 16.81 17.66 28.27
CA LYS A 77 15.90 18.56 28.97
C LYS A 77 16.48 18.94 30.34
N PRO A 78 16.27 20.18 30.81
CA PRO A 78 16.68 20.59 32.15
C PRO A 78 16.08 19.64 33.20
N LYS A 79 16.93 19.20 34.13
CA LYS A 79 16.48 18.48 35.32
C LYS A 79 16.10 19.53 36.35
N VAL A 80 14.82 19.55 36.72
CA VAL A 80 14.31 20.33 37.85
C VAL A 80 14.46 19.49 39.11
#